data_AF-A0A3C1IRW3-F1
#
_entry.id   AF-A0A3C1IRW3-F1
#
_cell.length_a   1.000
_cell.length_b   1.000
_cell.length_c   1.000
_cell.angle_alpha   90.00
_cell.angle_beta   90.00
_cell.angle_gamma   90.00
#
_symmetry.space_group_name_H-M   'P 1'
#
loop_
_entity.id
_entity.type
_entity.pdbx_description
1 polymer ?
#
loop_
_entity_poly.entity_id
_entity_poly.type
_entity_poly.pdbx_seq_one_letter_code
_entity_poly.pdbx_strand_id
1 'polypeptide(L)'
;MANKRQLKKYMKNMAANLAGETVFILNYYDGIDEAKANDVIDKIFNLLTEKINDVSVDFDKTCKDSFAGDRKAYRKARNAYYKAAYKKLYTDFTEGVSAVLKDMNALLSKEQLEENKRMANE
;
A
#
# COMPACT_ATOMS: atom_id res chain seq x y z
N MET A 1 7.38 5.04 13.85
CA MET A 1 5.95 5.27 13.57
C MET A 1 5.86 6.08 12.30
N ALA A 2 5.25 5.54 11.25
CA ALA A 2 5.15 6.23 9.96
C ALA A 2 4.35 7.53 10.13
N ASN A 3 5.01 8.68 10.01
CA ASN A 3 4.30 9.94 9.82
C ASN A 3 3.70 9.98 8.40
N LYS A 4 2.82 10.97 8.13
CA LYS A 4 2.16 11.15 6.82
C LYS A 4 3.11 10.96 5.63
N ARG A 5 4.28 11.60 5.69
CA ARG A 5 5.29 11.56 4.62
C ARG A 5 5.87 10.16 4.44
N GLN A 6 6.20 9.47 5.53
CA GLN A 6 6.74 8.12 5.48
C GLN A 6 5.72 7.12 4.92
N LEU A 7 4.45 7.23 5.30
CA LEU A 7 3.39 6.36 4.77
C LEU A 7 3.20 6.56 3.26
N LYS A 8 3.11 7.81 2.79
CA LYS A 8 3.01 8.09 1.34
C LYS A 8 4.22 7.56 0.57
N LYS A 9 5.44 7.73 1.12
CA LYS A 9 6.66 7.20 0.50
C LYS A 9 6.61 5.68 0.39
N TYR A 10 6.20 4.99 1.45
CA TYR A 10 6.05 3.54 1.45
C TYR A 10 5.05 3.06 0.38
N MET A 11 3.85 3.66 0.33
CA MET A 11 2.83 3.31 -0.66
C MET A 11 3.34 3.47 -2.09
N LYS A 12 3.98 4.60 -2.41
CA LYS A 12 4.55 4.86 -3.74
C LYS A 12 5.63 3.86 -4.11
N ASN A 13 6.56 3.59 -3.20
CA ASN A 13 7.65 2.64 -3.44
C ASN A 13 7.12 1.22 -3.66
N MET A 14 6.15 0.79 -2.84
CA MET A 14 5.55 -0.54 -2.98
C MET A 14 4.83 -0.69 -4.32
N ALA A 15 4.00 0.29 -4.68
CA ALA A 15 3.30 0.28 -5.96
C ALA A 15 4.28 0.30 -7.16
N ALA A 16 5.32 1.13 -7.10
CA ALA A 16 6.34 1.19 -8.15
C ALA A 16 7.08 -0.14 -8.31
N ASN A 17 7.44 -0.80 -7.20
CA ASN A 17 8.08 -2.11 -7.24
C ASN A 17 7.15 -3.17 -7.85
N LEU A 18 5.90 -3.26 -7.39
CA LEU A 18 4.94 -4.22 -7.93
C LEU A 18 4.68 -4.02 -9.42
N ALA A 19 4.52 -2.77 -9.86
CA ALA A 19 4.33 -2.46 -11.27
C ALA A 19 5.58 -2.81 -12.09
N GLY A 20 6.77 -2.49 -11.58
CA GLY A 20 8.05 -2.85 -12.20
C GLY A 20 8.20 -4.35 -12.38
N GLU A 21 7.90 -5.14 -11.35
CA GLU A 21 7.94 -6.61 -11.44
C GLU A 21 6.87 -7.16 -12.39
N THR A 22 5.66 -6.58 -12.42
CA THR A 22 4.61 -7.02 -13.34
C THR A 22 5.01 -6.76 -14.81
N VAL A 23 5.63 -5.61 -15.09
CA VAL A 23 6.20 -5.28 -16.40
C VAL A 23 7.36 -6.22 -16.74
N PHE A 24 8.21 -6.56 -15.77
CA PHE A 24 9.28 -7.53 -15.96
C PHE A 24 8.72 -8.91 -16.35
N ILE A 25 7.72 -9.41 -15.62
CA ILE A 25 7.03 -10.66 -15.94
C ILE A 25 6.51 -10.63 -17.37
N LEU A 26 5.78 -9.57 -17.74
CA LEU A 26 5.19 -9.43 -19.08
C LEU A 26 6.23 -9.49 -20.22
N ASN A 27 7.41 -8.91 -20.03
CA ASN A 27 8.40 -8.79 -21.10
C ASN A 27 9.42 -9.93 -21.16
N TYR A 28 9.63 -10.66 -20.05
CA TYR A 28 10.71 -11.64 -19.92
C TYR A 28 10.25 -13.07 -19.65
N TYR A 29 8.97 -13.30 -19.33
CA TYR A 29 8.40 -14.63 -19.22
C TYR A 29 7.58 -14.97 -20.46
N ASP A 30 7.74 -16.21 -20.96
CA ASP A 30 6.98 -16.70 -22.11
C ASP A 30 5.53 -17.03 -21.74
N GLY A 31 4.61 -16.78 -22.68
CA GLY A 31 3.21 -17.20 -22.56
C GLY A 31 2.37 -16.38 -21.58
N ILE A 32 2.85 -15.19 -21.16
CA ILE A 32 2.10 -14.28 -20.31
C ILE A 32 0.94 -13.64 -21.09
N ASP A 33 -0.23 -13.63 -20.46
CA ASP A 33 -1.41 -12.94 -20.96
C ASP A 33 -1.28 -11.43 -20.69
N GLU A 34 -0.98 -10.67 -21.75
CA GLU A 34 -0.77 -9.22 -21.69
C GLU A 34 -1.96 -8.47 -21.10
N ALA A 35 -3.19 -8.87 -21.45
CA ALA A 35 -4.38 -8.20 -20.94
C ALA A 35 -4.52 -8.37 -19.43
N LYS A 36 -4.20 -9.56 -18.90
CA LYS A 36 -4.20 -9.80 -17.45
C LYS A 36 -3.06 -9.08 -16.74
N ALA A 37 -1.87 -9.03 -17.34
CA ALA A 37 -0.76 -8.28 -16.77
C ALA A 37 -1.06 -6.78 -16.67
N ASN A 38 -1.66 -6.20 -17.71
CA ASN A 38 -2.11 -4.81 -17.71
C ASN A 38 -3.23 -4.57 -16.67
N ASP A 39 -4.18 -5.49 -16.50
CA ASP A 39 -5.20 -5.40 -15.44
C ASP A 39 -4.57 -5.39 -14.03
N VAL A 40 -3.52 -6.19 -13.80
CA VAL A 40 -2.76 -6.16 -12.53
C VAL A 40 -2.09 -4.79 -12.32
N ILE A 41 -1.48 -4.23 -13.36
CA ILE A 41 -0.87 -2.89 -13.32
C ILE A 41 -1.92 -1.81 -13.00
N ASP A 42 -3.09 -1.88 -13.62
CA ASP A 42 -4.20 -0.95 -13.35
C ASP A 42 -4.69 -1.06 -11.90
N LYS A 43 -4.83 -2.28 -11.38
CA LYS A 43 -5.18 -2.52 -9.96
C LYS A 43 -4.16 -1.92 -9.00
N ILE A 44 -2.86 -2.02 -9.31
CA ILE A 44 -1.79 -1.39 -8.53
C ILE A 44 -1.97 0.13 -8.49
N PHE A 45 -2.18 0.76 -9.64
CA PHE A 45 -2.33 2.22 -9.73
C PHE A 45 -3.63 2.73 -9.11
N ASN A 46 -4.73 1.99 -9.26
CA ASN A 46 -5.99 2.29 -8.59
C ASN A 46 -5.83 2.24 -7.07
N LEU A 47 -5.24 1.16 -6.54
CA LEU A 47 -4.98 1.02 -5.10
C LEU A 47 -4.09 2.18 -4.58
N LEU A 48 -3.01 2.51 -5.29
CA LEU A 48 -2.14 3.61 -4.90
C LEU A 48 -2.89 4.95 -4.87
N THR A 49 -3.65 5.24 -5.93
CA THR A 49 -4.33 6.52 -6.12
C THR A 49 -5.42 6.73 -5.07
N GLU A 50 -6.22 5.71 -4.79
CA GLU A 50 -7.23 5.75 -3.75
C GLU A 50 -6.58 5.95 -2.37
N LYS A 51 -5.64 5.07 -1.99
CA LYS A 51 -5.09 5.07 -0.63
C LYS A 51 -4.20 6.27 -0.34
N ILE A 52 -3.50 6.83 -1.33
CA ILE A 52 -2.66 8.02 -1.09
C ILE A 52 -3.48 9.28 -0.83
N ASN A 53 -4.70 9.34 -1.38
CA ASN A 53 -5.65 10.42 -1.14
C ASN A 53 -6.21 10.33 0.29
N ASP A 54 -6.55 9.13 0.75
CA ASP A 54 -7.05 8.87 2.10
C ASP A 54 -6.06 9.27 3.22
N VAL A 55 -4.75 9.33 2.94
CA VAL A 55 -3.72 9.70 3.91
C VAL A 55 -3.80 11.16 4.37
N SER A 56 -4.50 12.04 3.65
CA SER A 56 -4.73 13.42 4.05
C SER A 56 -5.90 13.57 5.02
N VAL A 57 -5.78 12.99 6.22
CA VAL A 57 -6.78 13.09 7.30
C VAL A 57 -6.58 14.32 8.18
N ASP A 58 -7.68 14.86 8.69
CA ASP A 58 -7.70 16.02 9.59
C ASP A 58 -8.30 15.69 10.96
N PHE A 59 -7.73 16.29 12.01
CA PHE A 59 -8.27 16.20 13.35
C PHE A 59 -9.22 17.38 13.58
N ASP A 60 -10.51 17.07 13.67
CA ASP A 60 -11.63 18.02 13.69
C ASP A 60 -11.82 18.76 15.04
N LYS A 61 -11.21 18.26 16.12
CA LYS A 61 -11.34 18.83 17.45
C LYS A 61 -10.40 20.02 17.68
N THR A 62 -10.87 21.03 18.40
CA THR A 62 -10.07 22.21 18.78
C THR A 62 -9.70 22.15 20.26
N CYS A 63 -8.54 22.73 20.64
CA CYS A 63 -8.12 22.77 22.04
C CYS A 63 -9.08 23.61 22.91
N LYS A 64 -9.66 24.68 22.35
CA LYS A 64 -10.53 25.60 23.08
C LYS A 64 -11.88 24.95 23.37
N ASP A 65 -12.56 24.44 22.35
CA ASP A 65 -13.95 24.03 22.46
C ASP A 65 -14.05 22.56 22.88
N SER A 66 -13.22 21.67 22.32
CA SER A 66 -13.29 20.24 22.60
C SER A 66 -12.54 19.80 23.85
N PHE A 67 -11.66 20.65 24.40
CA PHE A 67 -10.81 20.32 25.55
C PHE A 67 -10.77 21.44 26.61
N ALA A 68 -11.66 22.44 26.56
CA ALA A 68 -11.73 23.55 27.52
C ALA A 68 -10.38 24.28 27.76
N GLY A 69 -9.52 24.35 26.73
CA GLY A 69 -8.19 24.94 26.83
C GLY A 69 -7.08 24.02 27.37
N ASP A 70 -7.38 22.77 27.74
CA ASP A 70 -6.37 21.79 28.16
C ASP A 70 -5.51 21.33 26.97
N ARG A 71 -4.34 21.97 26.86
CA ARG A 71 -3.34 21.67 25.83
C ARG A 71 -2.76 20.27 25.93
N LYS A 72 -2.64 19.70 27.14
CA LYS A 72 -2.05 18.37 27.35
C LYS A 72 -3.00 17.29 26.86
N ALA A 73 -4.28 17.38 27.23
CA ALA A 73 -5.32 16.48 26.75
C ALA A 73 -5.48 16.56 25.23
N TYR A 74 -5.52 17.78 24.67
CA TYR A 74 -5.60 18.00 23.22
C TYR A 74 -4.45 17.33 22.46
N ARG A 75 -3.19 17.57 22.87
CA ARG A 75 -2.00 16.97 22.23
C ARG A 75 -2.03 15.45 22.29
N LYS A 76 -2.43 14.88 23.44
CA LYS A 76 -2.55 13.44 23.63
C LYS A 76 -3.58 12.85 22.66
N ALA A 77 -4.77 13.46 22.57
CA ALA A 77 -5.85 13.01 21.68
C ALA A 77 -5.46 13.13 20.21
N ARG A 78 -4.89 14.27 19.80
CA ARG A 78 -4.42 14.50 18.42
C ARG A 78 -3.37 13.47 17.99
N ASN A 79 -2.39 13.19 18.85
CA ASN A 79 -1.36 12.20 18.56
C ASN A 79 -1.93 10.77 18.47
N ALA A 80 -2.88 10.43 19.34
CA ALA A 80 -3.57 9.15 19.31
C ALA A 80 -4.39 8.99 18.02
N TYR A 81 -5.11 10.04 17.60
CA TYR A 81 -5.89 10.06 16.36
C TYR A 81 -5.02 9.76 15.14
N TYR A 82 -3.96 10.54 14.91
CA TYR A 82 -3.10 10.33 13.74
C TYR A 82 -2.38 8.97 13.78
N LYS A 83 -1.98 8.52 14.97
CA LYS A 83 -1.39 7.17 15.13
C LYS A 83 -2.37 6.08 14.72
N ALA A 84 -3.63 6.16 15.15
CA ALA A 84 -4.66 5.19 14.80
C ALA A 84 -5.00 5.26 13.30
N ALA A 85 -5.20 6.46 12.77
CA ALA A 85 -5.52 6.69 11.36
C ALA A 85 -4.44 6.12 10.43
N TYR A 86 -3.16 6.47 10.65
CA TYR A 86 -2.08 5.97 9.81
C TYR A 86 -1.82 4.47 9.97
N LYS A 87 -2.07 3.91 11.16
CA LYS A 87 -2.03 2.45 11.35
C LYS A 87 -3.10 1.74 10.52
N LYS A 88 -4.33 2.26 10.54
CA LYS A 88 -5.43 1.71 9.74
C LYS A 88 -5.11 1.80 8.25
N LEU A 89 -4.75 2.99 7.76
CA LEU A 89 -4.39 3.21 6.35
C LEU A 89 -3.25 2.32 5.87
N TYR A 90 -2.24 2.10 6.72
CA TYR A 90 -1.17 1.13 6.43
C TYR A 90 -1.73 -0.29 6.26
N THR A 91 -2.58 -0.72 7.20
CA THR A 91 -3.18 -2.07 7.20
C THR A 91 -4.03 -2.26 5.94
N ASP A 92 -4.95 -1.34 5.68
CA ASP A 92 -5.84 -1.37 4.52
C ASP A 92 -5.05 -1.40 3.20
N PHE A 93 -3.94 -0.66 3.11
CA PHE A 93 -3.08 -0.69 1.93
C PHE A 93 -2.33 -2.02 1.79
N THR A 94 -1.79 -2.57 2.88
CA THR A 94 -1.10 -3.87 2.83
C THR A 94 -2.02 -5.03 2.49
N GLU A 95 -3.29 -4.97 2.91
CA GLU A 95 -4.32 -5.92 2.50
C GLU A 95 -4.59 -5.83 0.99
N GLY A 96 -4.73 -4.61 0.45
CA GLY A 96 -4.85 -4.39 -0.99
C GLY A 96 -3.62 -4.91 -1.77
N VAL A 97 -2.41 -4.65 -1.27
CA VAL A 97 -1.17 -5.19 -1.86
C VAL A 97 -1.18 -6.72 -1.86
N SER A 98 -1.65 -7.36 -0.79
CA SER A 98 -1.74 -8.82 -0.71
C SER A 98 -2.72 -9.40 -1.74
N ALA A 99 -3.77 -8.67 -2.09
CA ALA A 99 -4.71 -9.06 -3.14
C ALA A 99 -4.04 -8.95 -4.53
N VAL A 100 -3.39 -7.83 -4.82
CA VAL A 100 -2.62 -7.63 -6.06
C VAL A 100 -1.55 -8.71 -6.24
N LEU A 101 -0.82 -9.05 -5.19
CA LEU A 101 0.22 -10.09 -5.24
C LEU A 101 -0.35 -11.47 -5.64
N LYS A 102 -1.58 -11.79 -5.25
CA LYS A 102 -2.24 -13.03 -5.66
C LYS A 102 -2.53 -13.01 -7.17
N ASP A 103 -3.02 -11.88 -7.67
CA ASP A 103 -3.31 -11.71 -9.10
C ASP A 103 -2.01 -11.73 -9.92
N MET A 104 -0.95 -11.08 -9.44
CA MET A 104 0.37 -11.10 -10.08
C MET A 104 0.97 -12.51 -10.13
N ASN A 105 0.89 -13.27 -9.03
CA ASN A 105 1.33 -14.66 -9.02
C ASN A 105 0.53 -15.54 -9.98
N ALA A 106 -0.74 -15.23 -10.21
CA ALA A 106 -1.59 -15.97 -11.15
C ALA A 106 -1.21 -15.73 -12.63
N LEU A 107 -0.34 -14.77 -12.93
CA LEU A 107 0.25 -14.59 -14.26
C LEU A 107 1.26 -15.71 -14.58
N LEU A 108 1.89 -16.28 -13.55
CA LEU A 108 2.94 -17.28 -13.70
C LEU A 108 2.40 -18.70 -13.55
N SER A 109 3.05 -19.66 -14.22
CA SER A 109 2.78 -21.07 -14.01
C SER A 109 3.24 -21.53 -12.61
N LYS A 110 2.67 -22.64 -12.12
CA LYS A 110 3.10 -23.21 -10.83
C LYS A 110 4.59 -23.57 -10.82
N GLU A 111 5.10 -24.06 -11.95
CA GLU A 111 6.51 -24.43 -12.10
C GLU A 111 7.42 -23.19 -12.00
N GLN A 112 7.05 -22.09 -12.67
CA GLN A 112 7.77 -20.82 -12.59
C GLN A 112 7.75 -20.25 -11.16
N LEU A 113 6.64 -20.37 -10.44
CA LEU A 113 6.54 -19.92 -9.05
C LEU A 113 7.41 -20.73 -8.09
N GLU A 114 7.47 -22.05 -8.24
CA GLU A 114 8.34 -22.90 -7.41
C GLU A 114 9.83 -22.67 -7.71
N GLU A 115 10.18 -22.46 -8.99
CA GLU A 115 11.54 -22.09 -9.39
C GLU A 115 11.97 -20.76 -8.76
N ASN A 116 11.12 -19.73 -8.83
CA ASN A 116 11.38 -18.43 -8.20
C ASN A 116 11.59 -18.57 -6.68
N LYS A 117 10.82 -19.45 -6.00
CA LYS A 117 11.00 -19.72 -4.57
C LYS A 117 12.31 -20.44 -4.27
N ARG A 118 12.74 -21.36 -5.13
CA ARG A 118 14.04 -22.04 -4.98
C ARG A 118 15.17 -21.03 -5.06
N MET A 119 15.19 -20.23 -6.14
CA MET A 119 16.22 -19.21 -6.37
C MET A 119 16.28 -18.13 -5.28
N ALA A 120 15.16 -17.80 -4.64
CA ALA A 120 15.13 -16.82 -3.55
C ALA A 120 15.65 -17.36 -2.19
N ASN A 121 15.75 -18.68 -2.03
CA ASN A 121 16.22 -19.33 -0.81
C ASN A 121 17.66 -19.90 -0.94
N GLU A 122 18.28 -19.74 -2.11
CA GLU A 122 19.71 -19.98 -2.36
C GLU A 122 20.55 -18.74 -2.01
#